data_AF-A0A3N4LBS4-F1
#
_entry.id   AF-A0A3N4LBS4-F1
#
_cell.length_a   1.000
_cell.length_b   1.000
_cell.length_c   1.000
_cell.angle_alpha   90.00
_cell.angle_beta   90.00
_cell.angle_gamma   90.00
#
_symmetry.space_group_name_H-M   'P 1'
#
loop_
_entity.id
_entity.type
_entity.pdbx_description
1 polymer ?
#
loop_
_entity_poly.entity_id
_entity_poly.type
_entity_poly.pdbx_seq_one_letter_code
_entity_poly.pdbx_strand_id
1 'polypeptide(L)'
;HRSLYKKAGILHCDVSIYNIIRMRSTSSLKGFLIDLDYAHQLSNSQEQSPCITGTAPFMALELLQTPGTPTCHTWRYDLESFFYVLIWLCIM
;
A
#
# COMPACT_ATOMS: atom_id res chain seq x y z
N HIS A 1 -7.40 -3.95 -0.41
CA HIS A 1 -6.13 -4.58 -0.82
C HIS A 1 -6.31 -5.94 -1.49
N ARG A 2 -6.81 -7.00 -0.83
CA ARG A 2 -6.92 -8.36 -1.42
C ARG A 2 -7.58 -8.42 -2.81
N SER A 3 -8.65 -7.66 -3.03
CA SER A 3 -9.33 -7.57 -4.33
C SER A 3 -8.45 -6.93 -5.41
N LEU A 4 -7.76 -5.81 -5.11
CA LEU A 4 -6.79 -5.18 -6.02
C LEU A 4 -5.71 -6.17 -6.44
N TYR A 5 -5.09 -6.84 -5.46
CA TYR A 5 -4.03 -7.81 -5.74
C TYR A 5 -4.53 -9.02 -6.53
N LYS A 6 -5.60 -9.69 -6.07
CA LYS A 6 -6.05 -10.97 -6.68
C LYS A 6 -6.83 -10.82 -7.97
N LYS A 7 -7.58 -9.73 -8.15
CA LYS A 7 -8.46 -9.54 -9.32
C LYS A 7 -7.84 -8.63 -10.37
N ALA A 8 -7.09 -7.60 -9.96
CA ALA A 8 -6.51 -6.62 -10.86
C ALA A 8 -4.99 -6.78 -11.01
N GLY A 9 -4.33 -7.57 -10.16
CA GLY A 9 -2.87 -7.70 -10.19
C GLY A 9 -2.16 -6.38 -9.84
N ILE A 10 -2.74 -5.59 -8.94
CA ILE A 10 -2.26 -4.26 -8.56
C ILE A 10 -1.79 -4.27 -7.10
N LEU A 11 -0.60 -3.71 -6.87
CA LEU A 11 -0.08 -3.28 -5.57
C LEU A 11 -0.41 -1.80 -5.36
N HIS A 12 -0.72 -1.40 -4.14
CA HIS A 12 -1.12 -0.03 -3.83
C HIS A 12 0.09 0.90 -3.67
N CYS A 13 1.16 0.43 -3.02
CA CYS A 13 2.43 1.12 -2.79
C CYS A 13 2.39 2.38 -1.90
N ASP A 14 1.23 3.01 -1.73
CA ASP A 14 1.04 4.14 -0.81
C ASP A 14 -0.14 3.94 0.15
N VAL A 15 -0.07 2.91 0.98
CA VAL A 15 -1.09 2.68 2.02
C VAL A 15 -0.82 3.64 3.19
N SER A 16 -1.81 4.48 3.50
CA SER A 16 -1.77 5.42 4.62
C SER A 16 -3.16 5.58 5.24
N ILE A 17 -3.25 6.23 6.40
CA ILE A 17 -4.55 6.57 7.02
C ILE A 17 -5.42 7.47 6.12
N TYR A 18 -4.78 8.26 5.25
CA TYR A 18 -5.46 9.21 4.38
C TYR A 18 -6.03 8.53 3.13
N ASN A 19 -5.46 7.39 2.75
CA ASN A 19 -5.86 6.61 1.57
C ASN A 19 -6.86 5.49 1.90
N ILE A 20 -7.36 5.45 3.15
CA ILE A 20 -8.38 4.50 3.60
C ILE A 20 -9.66 5.26 3.95
N ILE A 21 -10.69 5.13 3.10
CA ILE A 21 -12.02 5.65 3.40
C ILE A 21 -12.90 4.59 4.04
N ARG A 22 -13.69 5.05 5.00
CA ARG A 22 -14.65 4.22 5.73
C ARG A 22 -16.04 4.40 5.13
N MET A 23 -16.58 3.34 4.55
CA MET A 23 -17.92 3.31 3.99
C MET A 23 -18.84 2.49 4.89
N ARG A 24 -19.97 3.10 5.28
CA ARG A 24 -21.03 2.40 6.01
C ARG A 24 -22.03 1.82 5.01
N SER A 25 -22.22 0.51 5.05
CA SER A 25 -23.34 -0.18 4.44
C SER A 25 -24.42 -0.42 5.50
N THR A 26 -25.64 -0.75 5.07
CA THR A 26 -26.80 -1.03 5.93
C THR A 26 -26.51 -2.09 7.00
N SER A 27 -25.58 -3.02 6.74
CA SER A 27 -25.25 -4.14 7.63
C SER A 27 -23.76 -4.27 7.99
N SER A 28 -22.87 -3.43 7.45
CA SER A 28 -21.42 -3.57 7.71
C SER A 28 -20.66 -2.28 7.51
N LEU A 29 -19.59 -2.13 8.28
CA LEU A 29 -18.57 -1.11 8.09
C LEU A 29 -17.47 -1.69 7.19
N LYS A 30 -17.18 -1.04 6.06
CA LYS A 30 -16.14 -1.48 5.13
C LYS A 30 -15.10 -0.38 4.93
N GLY A 31 -13.83 -0.78 4.84
CA GLY A 31 -12.75 0.10 4.41
C GLY A 31 -12.53 -0.06 2.90
N PHE A 32 -12.35 1.07 2.22
CA PHE A 32 -11.96 1.14 0.82
C PHE A 32 -10.62 1.84 0.70
N LEU A 33 -9.74 1.29 -0.12
CA LEU A 33 -8.51 1.97 -0.51
C LEU A 33 -8.81 2.86 -1.71
N ILE A 34 -8.29 4.07 -1.66
CA ILE A 34 -8.31 5.06 -2.73
C ILE A 34 -6.88 5.48 -3.03
N ASP A 35 -6.73 6.34 -4.04
CA ASP A 35 -5.46 6.89 -4.45
C ASP A 35 -4.50 5.81 -4.97
N LEU A 36 -4.56 5.60 -6.28
CA LEU A 36 -3.78 4.59 -6.99
C LEU A 36 -2.69 5.26 -7.84
N ASP A 37 -2.34 6.51 -7.57
CA ASP A 37 -1.37 7.27 -8.37
C ASP A 37 0.04 6.65 -8.30
N TYR A 38 0.34 5.96 -7.20
CA TYR A 38 1.59 5.19 -7.00
C TYR A 38 1.43 3.68 -7.22
N ALA A 39 0.26 3.22 -7.65
CA ALA A 39 -0.03 1.80 -7.74
C ALA A 39 0.83 1.10 -8.79
N HIS A 40 1.26 -0.12 -8.47
CA HIS A 40 2.12 -0.91 -9.34
C HIS A 40 1.39 -2.14 -9.91
N GLN A 41 1.39 -2.28 -11.24
CA GLN A 41 0.73 -3.38 -11.94
C GLN A 41 1.71 -4.53 -12.21
N LEU A 42 1.36 -5.74 -11.76
CA LEU A 42 2.23 -6.92 -11.80
C LEU A 42 2.47 -7.49 -13.21
N SER A 43 1.63 -7.15 -14.20
CA SER A 43 1.73 -7.68 -15.57
C SER A 43 2.81 -7.03 -16.43
N ASN A 44 3.34 -5.87 -16.03
CA ASN A 44 4.36 -5.15 -16.80
C ASN A 44 5.76 -5.50 -16.29
N SER A 45 6.19 -6.74 -16.53
CA SER A 45 7.51 -7.24 -16.10
C SER A 45 8.70 -6.61 -16.84
N GLN A 46 8.48 -5.76 -17.86
CA GLN A 46 9.54 -5.14 -18.65
C GLN A 46 9.96 -3.74 -18.16
N GLU A 47 9.21 -3.11 -17.27
CA GLU A 47 9.52 -1.76 -16.75
C GLU A 47 9.39 -1.72 -15.22
N GLN A 48 10.11 -2.61 -14.53
CA GLN A 48 10.28 -2.51 -13.08
C GLN A 48 11.25 -1.37 -12.77
N SER A 49 10.79 -0.14 -12.96
CA SER A 49 11.47 1.04 -12.43
C SER A 49 11.38 0.96 -10.91
N PRO A 50 12.51 0.93 -10.18
CA PRO A 50 12.47 0.98 -8.73
C PRO A 50 11.83 2.29 -8.30
N CYS A 51 10.75 2.18 -7.56
CA CYS A 51 9.92 3.29 -7.17
C CYS A 51 9.86 3.25 -5.64
N ILE A 52 10.69 4.08 -4.99
CA ILE A 52 10.55 4.31 -3.56
C ILE A 52 9.39 5.29 -3.40
N THR A 53 8.19 4.75 -3.28
CA THR A 53 6.96 5.52 -3.07
C THR A 53 6.30 5.09 -1.78
N GLY A 54 5.47 5.99 -1.27
CA GLY A 54 4.75 5.79 -0.03
C GLY A 54 4.94 6.95 0.95
N THR A 55 4.00 7.04 1.87
CA THR A 55 3.98 8.02 2.94
C THR A 55 4.95 7.57 4.05
N ALA A 56 5.99 8.36 4.35
CA ALA A 56 7.14 7.94 5.17
C ALA A 56 6.81 7.22 6.52
N PRO A 57 5.83 7.67 7.35
CA PRO A 57 5.42 6.94 8.55
C PRO A 57 4.83 5.54 8.33
N PHE A 58 4.35 5.25 7.12
CA PHE A 58 3.69 3.99 6.75
C PHE A 58 4.52 3.19 5.74
N MET A 59 5.67 3.70 5.31
CA MET A 59 6.53 3.04 4.35
C MET A 59 7.18 1.79 4.99
N ALA A 60 7.32 0.72 4.21
CA ALA A 60 7.99 -0.50 4.67
C ALA A 60 9.45 -0.22 5.04
N LEU A 61 9.93 -0.85 6.11
CA LEU A 61 11.26 -0.61 6.67
C LEU A 61 12.38 -0.85 5.65
N GLU A 62 12.23 -1.87 4.80
CA GLU A 62 13.19 -2.22 3.76
C GLU A 62 13.37 -1.06 2.76
N LEU A 63 12.28 -0.40 2.36
CA LEU A 63 12.32 0.76 1.47
C LEU A 63 13.01 1.96 2.11
N LEU A 64 12.90 2.11 3.43
CA LEU A 64 13.54 3.17 4.21
C LEU A 64 15.04 2.92 4.46
N GLN A 65 15.43 1.65 4.62
CA GLN A 65 16.80 1.26 4.97
C GLN A 65 17.74 1.16 3.76
N THR A 66 17.19 0.96 2.56
CA THR A 66 17.99 0.83 1.34
C THR A 66 17.63 1.89 0.29
N PRO A 67 17.75 3.19 0.62
CA PRO A 67 17.46 4.25 -0.33
C PRO A 67 18.42 4.16 -1.52
N GLY A 68 17.87 4.20 -2.74
CA GLY A 68 18.62 4.13 -3.99
C GLY A 68 18.96 2.72 -4.48
N THR A 69 18.67 1.66 -3.72
CA THR A 69 18.73 0.30 -4.25
C THR A 69 17.44 -0.03 -5.00
N PRO A 70 17.51 -0.69 -6.17
CA PRO A 70 16.31 -1.09 -6.88
C PRO A 70 15.54 -2.20 -6.13
N THR A 71 14.61 -1.82 -5.27
CA THR A 71 13.69 -2.77 -4.61
C THR A 71 12.34 -2.73 -5.31
N CYS A 72 11.92 -3.87 -5.85
CA CYS A 72 10.59 -4.01 -6.41
C CYS A 72 9.56 -4.03 -5.28
N HIS A 73 8.50 -3.24 -5.43
CA HIS A 73 7.39 -3.31 -4.49
C HIS A 73 6.77 -4.71 -4.49
N THR A 74 6.53 -5.24 -3.31
CA THR A 74 5.84 -6.52 -3.13
C THR A 74 4.58 -6.31 -2.29
N TRP A 75 3.64 -7.25 -2.36
CA TRP A 75 2.44 -7.24 -1.50
C TRP A 75 2.79 -7.22 0.00
N ARG A 76 3.99 -7.68 0.38
CA ARG A 76 4.48 -7.65 1.76
C ARG A 76 4.58 -6.21 2.28
N TYR A 77 5.02 -5.27 1.43
CA TYR A 77 5.18 -3.87 1.83
C TYR A 77 3.83 -3.22 2.10
N ASP A 78 2.82 -3.43 1.24
CA ASP A 78 1.47 -2.94 1.49
C ASP A 78 0.90 -3.47 2.82
N LEU A 79 1.18 -4.74 3.17
CA LEU A 79 0.76 -5.31 4.45
C LEU A 79 1.49 -4.71 5.65
N GLU A 80 2.77 -4.41 5.50
CA GLU A 80 3.55 -3.72 6.53
C GLU A 80 2.99 -2.31 6.78
N SER A 81 2.64 -1.59 5.71
CA SER A 81 1.94 -0.30 5.82
C SER A 81 0.59 -0.41 6.54
N PHE A 82 -0.21 -1.46 6.30
CA PHE A 82 -1.44 -1.70 7.07
C PHE A 82 -1.17 -1.91 8.57
N PHE A 83 -0.07 -2.58 8.90
CA PHE A 83 0.34 -2.76 10.30
C PHE A 83 0.70 -1.41 10.95
N TYR A 84 1.45 -0.55 10.27
CA TYR A 84 1.75 0.79 10.77
C TYR A 84 0.50 1.67 10.88
N VAL A 85 -0.44 1.57 9.95
CA VAL A 85 -1.76 2.22 10.06
C VAL A 85 -2.51 1.76 11.30
N LEU A 86 -2.53 0.45 11.59
CA LEU A 86 -3.18 -0.08 12.78
C LEU A 86 -2.53 0.46 14.06
N ILE A 87 -1.19 0.48 14.12
CA ILE A 87 -0.46 1.05 15.25
C ILE A 87 -0.83 2.52 15.43
N TRP A 88 -0.85 3.30 14.35
CA TRP A 88 -1.20 4.72 14.37
C TRP A 88 -2.59 4.94 14.97
N LEU A 89 -3.59 4.16 14.54
CA LEU A 89 -4.97 4.23 15.04
C LEU A 89 -5.13 3.78 16.50
N CYS A 90 -4.20 2.99 17.04
CA CYS A 90 -4.23 2.55 18.43
C CYS A 90 -3.58 3.56 19.39
N ILE A 91 -2.63 4.35 18.89
CA ILE A 91 -1.84 5.28 19.71
C ILE A 91 -2.41 6.71 19.68
N MET A 92 -2.98 7.12 18.54
CA MET A 92 -3.58 8.45 18.34
C MET A 92 -5.09 8.43 18.59
#